data_AF-A0A2J8WH10-F1
#
_entry.id   AF-A0A2J8WH10-F1
#
_cell.length_a   1.000
_cell.length_b   1.000
_cell.length_c   1.000
_cell.angle_alpha   90.00
_cell.angle_beta   90.00
_cell.angle_gamma   90.00
#
_symmetry.space_group_name_H-M   'P 1'
#
loop_
_entity.id
_entity.type
_entity.pdbx_description
1 polymer ?
#
loop_
_entity_poly.entity_id
_entity_poly.type
_entity_poly.pdbx_seq_one_letter_code
_entity_poly.pdbx_strand_id
1 'polypeptide(L)'
;MQQEVRPLMAVEIIEQLHRQFAILSGGRGEDGAPIITFPEFSGFKHIPDEDFLNVMTYLTSIPSVEAASIGFVVVIDRRRDKWSSVKASLTRIAVAFPGNLQLIFILRPSRFIQRTFTDIGIKY
;
A
#
# COMPACT_ATOMS: atom_id res chain seq x y z
N MET A 1 33.39 -5.78 -9.86
CA MET A 1 33.00 -6.61 -8.71
C MET A 1 31.62 -6.11 -8.26
N GLN A 2 30.55 -6.69 -8.80
CA GLN A 2 29.21 -6.40 -8.30
C GLN A 2 29.12 -7.03 -6.91
N GLN A 3 29.04 -6.23 -5.86
CA GLN A 3 28.66 -6.76 -4.55
C GLN A 3 27.24 -7.33 -4.71
N GLU A 4 27.09 -8.63 -4.53
CA GLU A 4 25.76 -9.22 -4.34
C GLU A 4 25.17 -8.57 -3.08
N VAL A 5 24.22 -7.66 -3.30
CA VAL A 5 23.48 -7.06 -2.19
C VAL A 5 22.64 -8.19 -1.61
N ARG A 6 22.99 -8.60 -0.39
CA ARG A 6 22.21 -9.59 0.37
C ARG A 6 20.74 -9.12 0.42
N PRO A 7 19.76 -9.98 0.12
CA PRO A 7 18.35 -9.61 0.22
C PRO A 7 17.98 -9.32 1.67
N LEU A 8 17.12 -8.32 1.87
CA LEU A 8 16.53 -7.99 3.17
C LEU A 8 15.70 -9.17 3.67
N MET A 9 15.95 -9.62 4.89
CA MET A 9 15.31 -10.78 5.50
C MET A 9 14.17 -10.35 6.43
N ALA A 10 13.13 -11.19 6.54
CA ALA A 10 12.01 -10.93 7.46
C ALA A 10 12.45 -10.69 8.91
N VAL A 11 13.46 -11.43 9.39
CA VAL A 11 13.97 -11.32 10.76
C VAL A 11 14.55 -9.94 11.06
N GLU A 12 15.03 -9.23 10.04
CA GLU A 12 15.61 -7.88 10.17
C GLU A 12 14.54 -6.80 10.30
N ILE A 13 13.31 -7.10 9.88
CA ILE A 13 12.19 -6.13 9.83
C ILE A 13 10.90 -6.65 10.48
N ILE A 14 11.03 -7.63 11.37
CA ILE A 14 9.90 -8.38 11.92
C ILE A 14 8.92 -7.47 12.67
N GLU A 15 9.42 -6.45 13.36
CA GLU A 15 8.60 -5.45 14.06
C GLU A 15 7.76 -4.63 13.08
N GLN A 16 8.35 -4.21 11.94
CA GLN A 16 7.65 -3.48 10.90
C GLN A 16 6.59 -4.35 10.22
N LEU A 17 6.90 -5.61 9.96
CA LEU A 17 5.95 -6.58 9.39
C LEU A 17 4.76 -6.83 10.34
N HIS A 18 5.02 -6.94 11.65
CA HIS A 18 3.97 -7.09 12.67
C HIS A 18 3.02 -5.89 12.78
N ARG A 19 3.44 -4.69 12.36
CA ARG A 19 2.55 -3.53 12.29
C ARG A 19 1.50 -3.66 11.19
N GLN A 20 1.74 -4.53 10.20
CA GLN A 20 0.79 -4.88 9.13
C GLN A 20 0.21 -3.67 8.38
N PHE A 21 0.99 -2.59 8.23
CA PHE A 21 0.55 -1.43 7.44
C PHE A 21 0.56 -1.70 5.93
N ALA A 22 1.19 -2.79 5.51
CA ALA A 22 1.12 -3.38 4.18
C ALA A 22 1.22 -4.91 4.29
N ILE A 23 0.51 -5.63 3.43
CA ILE A 23 0.39 -7.09 3.48
C ILE A 23 0.42 -7.66 2.05
N LEU A 24 1.22 -8.69 1.83
CA LEU A 24 1.15 -9.57 0.66
C LEU A 24 0.42 -10.86 1.07
N SER A 25 -0.88 -10.96 0.82
CA SER A 25 -1.70 -12.09 1.29
C SER A 25 -1.58 -13.36 0.45
N GLY A 26 -0.84 -13.30 -0.67
CA GLY A 26 -0.77 -14.38 -1.67
C GLY A 26 -1.82 -14.26 -2.78
N GLY A 27 -2.76 -13.30 -2.68
CA GLY A 27 -3.73 -13.00 -3.74
C GLY A 27 -3.06 -12.56 -5.04
N ARG A 28 -3.71 -12.88 -6.17
CA ARG A 28 -3.25 -12.58 -7.52
C ARG A 28 -4.35 -11.90 -8.33
N GLY A 29 -3.94 -10.97 -9.21
CA GLY A 29 -4.80 -10.43 -10.26
C GLY A 29 -5.15 -11.50 -11.30
N GLU A 30 -6.04 -11.15 -12.23
CA GLU A 30 -6.49 -12.04 -13.31
C GLU A 30 -5.33 -12.54 -14.19
N ASP A 31 -4.31 -11.70 -14.37
CA ASP A 31 -3.10 -11.99 -15.13
C ASP A 31 -1.96 -12.60 -14.30
N GLY A 32 -2.17 -12.81 -12.99
CA GLY A 32 -1.14 -13.31 -12.08
C GLY A 32 -0.34 -12.24 -11.33
N ALA A 33 -0.67 -10.95 -11.49
CA ALA A 33 -0.02 -9.86 -10.77
C ALA A 33 -0.13 -10.04 -9.24
N PRO A 34 0.97 -9.96 -8.46
CA PRO A 34 0.91 -9.98 -7.01
C PRO A 34 0.09 -8.80 -6.45
N ILE A 35 -0.72 -9.07 -5.43
CA ILE A 35 -1.55 -8.05 -4.77
C ILE A 35 -0.94 -7.67 -3.41
N ILE A 36 -0.55 -6.40 -3.26
CA ILE A 36 -0.18 -5.80 -1.97
C ILE A 36 -1.33 -4.95 -1.45
N THR A 37 -1.80 -5.23 -0.23
CA THR A 37 -2.87 -4.48 0.42
C THR A 37 -2.29 -3.59 1.51
N PHE A 38 -2.64 -2.31 1.47
CA PHE A 38 -2.47 -1.35 2.56
C PHE A 38 -3.80 -1.27 3.33
N PRO A 39 -3.99 -2.09 4.38
CA PRO A 39 -5.22 -2.08 5.15
C PRO A 39 -5.39 -0.74 5.87
N GLU A 40 -6.57 -0.54 6.46
CA GLU A 40 -6.79 0.59 7.35
C GLU A 40 -5.77 0.56 8.50
N PHE A 41 -4.98 1.64 8.62
CA PHE A 41 -3.91 1.73 9.61
C PHE A 41 -3.79 3.18 10.11
N SER A 42 -4.29 3.46 11.31
CA SER A 42 -4.37 4.82 11.88
C SER A 42 -3.00 5.49 12.03
N GLY A 43 -1.95 4.69 12.25
CA GLY A 43 -0.56 5.15 12.37
C GLY A 43 0.15 5.37 11.04
N PHE A 44 -0.51 5.26 9.88
CA PHE A 44 0.17 5.20 8.58
C PHE A 44 1.02 6.44 8.28
N LYS A 45 0.50 7.62 8.64
CA LYS A 45 1.19 8.90 8.49
C LYS A 45 2.44 9.05 9.38
N HIS A 46 2.59 8.18 10.39
CA HIS A 46 3.69 8.21 11.36
C HIS A 46 4.69 7.09 11.15
N ILE A 47 4.53 6.25 10.11
CA ILE A 47 5.55 5.26 9.75
C ILE A 47 6.79 6.03 9.25
N PRO A 48 8.00 5.76 9.75
CA PRO A 48 9.25 6.29 9.19
C PRO A 48 9.46 5.89 7.73
N ASP A 49 10.11 6.74 6.92
CA ASP A 49 10.32 6.45 5.49
C ASP A 49 11.19 5.22 5.26
N GLU A 50 12.19 5.00 6.11
CA GLU A 50 13.01 3.80 6.11
C GLU A 50 12.20 2.54 6.38
N ASP A 51 11.33 2.54 7.41
CA ASP A 51 10.44 1.41 7.70
C ASP A 51 9.52 1.09 6.51
N PHE A 52 8.96 2.13 5.89
CA PHE A 52 8.10 1.97 4.71
C PHE A 52 8.87 1.33 3.56
N LEU A 53 10.05 1.87 3.23
CA LEU A 53 10.91 1.37 2.17
C LEU A 53 11.35 -0.07 2.41
N ASN A 54 11.74 -0.40 3.64
CA ASN A 54 12.16 -1.74 4.03
C ASN A 54 11.02 -2.76 3.86
N VAL A 55 9.81 -2.43 4.34
CA VAL A 55 8.64 -3.32 4.15
C VAL A 55 8.28 -3.45 2.68
N MET A 56 8.30 -2.37 1.90
CA MET A 56 8.03 -2.45 0.46
C MET A 56 9.05 -3.32 -0.25
N THR A 57 10.34 -3.08 0.00
CA THR A 57 11.46 -3.86 -0.57
C THR A 57 11.30 -5.34 -0.26
N TYR A 58 11.02 -5.68 1.00
CA TYR A 58 10.80 -7.06 1.40
C TYR A 58 9.55 -7.66 0.74
N LEU A 59 8.40 -7.00 0.78
CA LEU A 59 7.17 -7.57 0.20
C LEU A 59 7.27 -7.75 -1.32
N THR A 60 7.95 -6.84 -2.03
CA THR A 60 8.16 -6.95 -3.48
C THR A 60 9.20 -7.98 -3.88
N SER A 61 10.07 -8.43 -2.96
CA SER A 61 11.06 -9.48 -3.24
C SER A 61 10.52 -10.90 -3.08
N ILE A 62 9.34 -11.06 -2.46
CA ILE A 62 8.73 -12.38 -2.22
C ILE A 62 8.22 -13.04 -3.52
N PRO A 63 7.48 -12.35 -4.42
CA PRO A 63 7.06 -12.97 -5.67
C PRO A 63 8.24 -13.38 -6.55
N SER A 64 8.05 -14.42 -7.38
CA SER A 64 9.07 -14.79 -8.37
C SER A 64 9.31 -13.67 -9.37
N VAL A 65 10.44 -13.73 -10.07
CA VAL A 65 10.80 -12.75 -11.11
C VAL A 65 9.73 -12.68 -12.20
N GLU A 66 9.16 -13.82 -12.59
CA GLU A 66 8.09 -13.92 -13.58
C GLU A 66 6.80 -13.27 -13.08
N ALA A 67 6.46 -13.43 -11.80
CA ALA A 67 5.28 -12.80 -11.24
C ALA A 67 5.47 -11.29 -11.05
N ALA A 68 6.66 -10.86 -10.61
CA ALA A 68 6.99 -9.45 -10.43
C ALA A 68 7.08 -8.68 -11.77
N SER A 69 7.44 -9.36 -12.87
CA SER A 69 7.54 -8.75 -14.20
C SER A 69 6.19 -8.36 -14.80
N ILE A 70 5.09 -8.99 -14.35
CA ILE A 70 3.71 -8.57 -14.67
C ILE A 70 3.42 -7.18 -14.09
N GLY A 71 4.03 -6.86 -12.94
CA GLY A 71 3.73 -5.68 -12.14
C GLY A 71 2.81 -6.00 -10.96
N PHE A 72 2.69 -5.05 -10.05
CA PHE A 72 1.97 -5.20 -8.79
C PHE A 72 0.62 -4.48 -8.85
N VAL A 73 -0.38 -5.13 -8.29
CA VAL A 73 -1.66 -4.50 -7.96
C VAL A 73 -1.60 -4.05 -6.51
N VAL A 74 -1.98 -2.80 -6.26
CA VAL A 74 -2.04 -2.24 -4.91
C VAL A 74 -3.48 -1.97 -4.52
N VAL A 75 -3.89 -2.43 -3.33
CA VAL A 75 -5.18 -2.10 -2.73
C VAL A 75 -4.95 -1.17 -1.56
N ILE A 76 -5.58 0.00 -1.56
CA ILE A 76 -5.51 0.98 -0.47
C ILE A 76 -6.86 1.01 0.25
N ASP A 77 -6.91 0.49 1.47
CA ASP A 77 -8.08 0.59 2.34
C ASP A 77 -7.99 1.82 3.26
N ARG A 78 -8.85 2.80 3.01
CA ARG A 78 -8.97 4.03 3.82
C ARG A 78 -10.43 4.35 4.13
N ARG A 79 -11.31 3.33 4.20
CA ARG A 79 -12.76 3.53 4.37
C ARG A 79 -13.14 4.38 5.58
N ARG A 80 -12.36 4.34 6.67
CA ARG A 80 -12.61 5.13 7.90
C ARG A 80 -11.75 6.39 8.03
N ASP A 81 -11.00 6.77 7.00
CA ASP A 81 -10.07 7.92 7.05
C ASP A 81 -10.59 9.12 6.20
N LYS A 82 -9.73 10.10 5.93
CA LYS A 82 -9.98 11.26 5.06
C LYS A 82 -9.36 11.04 3.68
N TRP A 83 -9.87 11.74 2.67
CA TRP A 83 -9.28 11.74 1.32
C TRP A 83 -7.81 12.21 1.31
N SER A 84 -7.44 13.11 2.22
CA SER A 84 -6.04 13.51 2.41
C SER A 84 -5.12 12.34 2.73
N SER A 85 -5.60 11.33 3.47
CA SER A 85 -4.82 10.14 3.84
C SER A 85 -4.65 9.18 2.67
N VAL A 86 -5.64 9.12 1.77
CA VAL A 86 -5.51 8.43 0.47
C VAL A 86 -4.41 9.11 -0.36
N LYS A 87 -4.47 10.45 -0.52
CA LYS A 87 -3.45 11.21 -1.25
C LYS A 87 -2.05 11.00 -0.67
N ALA A 88 -1.89 11.09 0.64
CA ALA A 88 -0.61 10.86 1.31
C ALA A 88 -0.08 9.43 1.07
N SER A 89 -0.96 8.43 1.07
CA SER A 89 -0.57 7.04 0.77
C SER A 89 -0.10 6.90 -0.69
N LEU A 90 -0.84 7.48 -1.64
CA LEU A 90 -0.46 7.49 -3.05
C LEU A 90 0.88 8.20 -3.29
N THR A 91 1.10 9.37 -2.69
CA THR A 91 2.38 10.09 -2.79
C THR A 91 3.53 9.24 -2.28
N ARG A 92 3.36 8.59 -1.12
CA ARG A 92 4.41 7.77 -0.53
C ARG A 92 4.74 6.54 -1.38
N ILE A 93 3.71 5.87 -1.91
CA ILE A 93 3.87 4.74 -2.84
C ILE A 93 4.56 5.21 -4.12
N ALA A 94 4.16 6.33 -4.69
CA ALA A 94 4.77 6.87 -5.91
C ALA A 94 6.26 7.19 -5.76
N VAL A 95 6.71 7.55 -4.54
CA VAL A 95 8.11 7.88 -4.25
C VAL A 95 8.96 6.65 -3.91
N ALA A 96 8.39 5.69 -3.17
CA ALA A 96 9.19 4.65 -2.50
C ALA A 96 8.83 3.20 -2.91
N PHE A 97 7.91 2.99 -3.86
CA PHE A 97 7.57 1.63 -4.30
C PHE A 97 8.65 1.09 -5.25
N PRO A 98 9.32 -0.02 -4.92
CA PRO A 98 10.51 -0.50 -5.65
C PRO A 98 10.19 -1.34 -6.90
N GLY A 99 8.91 -1.63 -7.17
CA GLY A 99 8.48 -2.46 -8.30
C GLY A 99 7.64 -1.69 -9.33
N ASN A 100 7.26 -2.38 -10.41
CA ASN A 100 6.32 -1.83 -11.38
C ASN A 100 4.90 -1.87 -10.81
N LEU A 101 4.21 -0.75 -10.80
CA LEU A 101 2.78 -0.69 -10.45
C LEU A 101 1.94 -0.87 -11.70
N GLN A 102 1.08 -1.88 -11.70
CA GLN A 102 0.13 -2.12 -12.79
C GLN A 102 -1.18 -1.37 -12.54
N LEU A 103 -1.71 -1.47 -11.32
CA LEU A 103 -3.01 -0.91 -10.96
C LEU A 103 -3.08 -0.58 -9.47
N ILE A 104 -3.82 0.48 -9.13
CA ILE A 104 -4.14 0.84 -7.74
C ILE A 104 -5.66 0.88 -7.56
N PHE A 105 -6.18 0.03 -6.68
CA PHE A 105 -7.55 0.08 -6.19
C PHE A 105 -7.63 0.86 -4.88
N ILE A 106 -8.64 1.73 -4.76
CA ILE A 106 -8.85 2.54 -3.55
C ILE A 106 -10.24 2.25 -3.00
N LEU A 107 -10.30 1.69 -1.79
CA LEU A 107 -11.54 1.59 -1.02
C LEU A 107 -11.81 2.95 -0.38
N ARG A 108 -12.67 3.73 -1.05
CA ARG A 108 -12.89 5.15 -0.77
C ARG A 108 -13.44 5.38 0.66
N PRO A 109 -12.99 6.45 1.35
CA PRO A 109 -13.64 6.94 2.55
C PRO A 109 -15.13 7.26 2.34
N SER A 110 -16.02 6.64 3.12
CA SER A 110 -17.48 6.78 2.97
C SER A 110 -18.01 8.17 3.33
N ARG A 111 -17.32 8.88 4.24
CA ARG A 111 -17.74 10.20 4.75
C ARG A 111 -17.65 11.35 3.74
N PHE A 112 -17.08 11.10 2.55
CA PHE A 112 -17.01 12.11 1.50
C PHE A 112 -18.37 12.36 0.82
N ILE A 113 -19.19 11.31 0.65
CA ILE A 113 -20.48 11.42 -0.03
C ILE A 113 -21.54 12.01 0.93
N GLN A 114 -21.49 11.68 2.22
CA GLN A 114 -22.44 12.24 3.19
C GLN A 114 -22.36 13.77 3.29
N ARG A 115 -21.17 14.38 3.26
CA ARG A 115 -21.05 15.84 3.42
C ARG A 115 -21.59 16.66 2.25
N THR A 116 -21.46 16.18 1.02
CA THR A 116 -22.02 16.91 -0.13
C THR A 116 -23.54 16.79 -0.22
N PHE A 117 -24.13 15.70 0.29
CA PHE A 117 -25.59 15.53 0.30
C PHE A 117 -26.28 16.12 1.54
N THR A 118 -25.57 16.38 2.65
CA THR A 118 -26.17 17.05 3.82
C THR A 118 -26.18 18.59 3.73
N ASP A 119 -25.34 19.21 2.88
CA ASP A 119 -25.31 20.67 2.74
C ASP A 119 -26.29 21.22 1.67
N ILE A 120 -26.99 20.34 0.93
CA ILE A 120 -28.02 20.70 -0.07
C ILE A 120 -29.43 20.28 0.42
N GLY A 121 -29.63 20.23 1.73
CA GLY A 121 -30.91 19.86 2.36
C GLY A 121 -31.61 21.06 3.03
N ILE A 122 -32.35 21.83 2.24
CA ILE A 122 -33.58 22.56 2.59
C ILE A 122 -33.50 23.43 3.87
N LYS A 123 -33.29 24.74 3.69
CA LYS A 123 -33.86 25.75 4.59
C LYS A 123 -35.32 25.93 4.20
N TYR A 124 -36.24 25.64 5.12
CA TYR A 124 -37.59 26.19 5.08
C TYR A 124 -37.53 27.70 5.37
#